data_AF-V3ZGW7-F1
#
_entry.id   AF-V3ZGW7-F1
#
_cell.length_a   1.000
_cell.length_b   1.000
_cell.length_c   1.000
_cell.angle_alpha   90.00
_cell.angle_beta   90.00
_cell.angle_gamma   90.00
#
_symmetry.space_group_name_H-M   'P 1'
#
loop_
_entity.id
_entity.type
_entity.pdbx_description
1 polymer ?
#
loop_
_entity_poly.entity_id
_entity_poly.type
_entity_poly.pdbx_seq_one_letter_code
_entity_poly.pdbx_strand_id
1 'polypeptide(L)'
;ERGTANVRERKRMLSINSAFEELRCHVPTFPYEKRLSKIDTLRLAIAYISMLRDILLSGDDPLEFVESSLNEGQNKADWNTSDLTARLSWVKWESLGV
;
A
#
# COMPACT_ATOMS: atom_id res chain seq x y z
N GLU A 1 -6.24 -37.80 -14.87
CA GLU A 1 -5.53 -37.30 -13.67
C GLU A 1 -4.91 -35.90 -13.84
N ARG A 2 -4.16 -35.61 -14.92
CA ARG A 2 -3.53 -34.28 -15.15
C ARG A 2 -4.53 -33.11 -15.32
N GLY A 3 -5.65 -33.32 -15.99
CA GLY A 3 -6.66 -32.27 -16.22
C GLY A 3 -7.28 -31.73 -14.92
N THR A 4 -7.56 -32.62 -13.96
CA THR A 4 -8.13 -32.25 -12.66
C THR A 4 -7.14 -31.47 -11.79
N ALA A 5 -5.85 -31.79 -11.88
CA ALA A 5 -4.79 -31.03 -11.19
C ALA A 5 -4.64 -29.60 -11.77
N ASN A 6 -4.62 -29.46 -13.11
CA ASN A 6 -4.51 -28.16 -13.76
C ASN A 6 -5.69 -27.23 -13.44
N VAL A 7 -6.92 -27.77 -13.39
CA VAL A 7 -8.12 -26.98 -13.03
C VAL A 7 -8.03 -26.46 -11.59
N ARG A 8 -7.56 -27.29 -10.64
CA ARG A 8 -7.39 -26.88 -9.25
C ARG A 8 -6.36 -25.76 -9.12
N GLU A 9 -5.21 -25.89 -9.77
CA GLU A 9 -4.17 -24.85 -9.70
C GLU A 9 -4.63 -23.55 -10.37
N ARG A 10 -5.36 -23.63 -11.48
CA ARG A 10 -5.97 -22.45 -12.10
C ARG A 10 -6.94 -21.75 -11.14
N LYS A 11 -7.80 -22.50 -10.43
CA LYS A 11 -8.74 -21.92 -9.44
C LYS A 11 -7.99 -21.25 -8.29
N ARG A 12 -6.92 -21.87 -7.78
CA ARG A 12 -6.06 -21.29 -6.76
C ARG A 12 -5.42 -19.98 -7.24
N MET A 13 -4.88 -19.96 -8.45
CA MET A 13 -4.28 -18.76 -9.04
C MET A 13 -5.30 -17.64 -9.27
N LEU A 14 -6.53 -17.97 -9.66
CA LEU A 14 -7.62 -16.99 -9.76
C LEU A 14 -7.94 -16.35 -8.40
N SER A 15 -8.03 -17.17 -7.34
CA SER A 15 -8.25 -16.68 -5.97
C SER A 15 -7.14 -15.72 -5.53
N ILE A 16 -5.88 -16.06 -5.80
CA ILE A 16 -4.72 -15.20 -5.47
C ILE A 16 -4.79 -13.89 -6.25
N ASN A 17 -5.10 -13.94 -7.55
CA ASN A 17 -5.18 -12.74 -8.37
C ASN A 17 -6.33 -11.81 -7.94
N SER A 18 -7.44 -12.38 -7.48
CA SER A 18 -8.57 -11.61 -6.90
C SER A 18 -8.15 -10.88 -5.64
N ALA A 19 -7.48 -11.57 -4.70
CA ALA A 19 -6.98 -10.94 -3.47
C ALA A 19 -5.95 -9.84 -3.74
N PHE A 20 -5.11 -10.02 -4.77
CA PHE A 20 -4.20 -8.95 -5.21
C PHE A 20 -4.94 -7.74 -5.77
N GLU A 21 -6.08 -7.93 -6.43
CA GLU A 21 -6.87 -6.82 -6.96
C GLU A 21 -7.56 -6.06 -5.84
N GLU A 22 -8.10 -6.77 -4.86
CA GLU A 22 -8.65 -6.19 -3.63
C GLU A 22 -7.59 -5.37 -2.88
N LEU A 23 -6.38 -5.92 -2.70
CA LEU A 23 -5.28 -5.19 -2.08
C LEU A 23 -4.91 -3.90 -2.84
N ARG A 24 -4.97 -3.92 -4.19
CA ARG A 24 -4.71 -2.72 -5.00
C ARG A 24 -5.72 -1.60 -4.75
N CYS A 25 -6.95 -1.93 -4.38
CA CYS A 25 -7.98 -0.93 -4.06
C CYS A 25 -7.71 -0.22 -2.72
N HIS A 26 -6.86 -0.78 -1.85
CA HIS A 26 -6.56 -0.24 -0.52
C HIS A 26 -5.20 0.47 -0.42
N VAL A 27 -4.32 0.29 -1.40
CA VAL A 27 -3.05 1.03 -1.46
C VAL A 27 -3.24 2.34 -2.22
N PRO A 28 -2.45 3.39 -1.94
CA PRO A 28 -2.58 4.66 -2.64
C PRO A 28 -2.13 4.53 -4.10
N THR A 29 -3.03 4.80 -5.04
CA THR A 29 -2.79 4.71 -6.49
C THR A 29 -3.09 6.02 -7.20
N PHE A 30 -2.38 6.31 -8.30
CA PHE A 30 -2.71 7.46 -9.14
C PHE A 30 -4.05 7.25 -9.87
N PRO A 31 -4.82 8.31 -10.18
CA PRO A 31 -6.14 8.20 -10.84
C PRO A 31 -6.14 7.46 -12.19
N TYR A 32 -4.99 7.47 -12.89
CA TYR A 32 -4.81 6.81 -14.18
C TYR A 32 -3.62 5.85 -14.17
N GLU A 33 -3.30 5.30 -13.00
CA GLU A 33 -2.12 4.46 -12.86
C GLU A 33 -2.26 3.15 -13.64
N LYS A 34 -1.15 2.73 -14.25
CA LYS A 34 -1.03 1.35 -14.71
C LYS A 34 -1.09 0.41 -13.51
N ARG A 35 -1.71 -0.74 -13.70
CA ARG A 35 -1.78 -1.78 -12.67
C ARG A 35 -0.39 -2.09 -12.08
N LEU A 36 -0.23 -1.89 -10.77
CA LEU A 36 0.99 -2.21 -10.05
C LEU A 36 1.35 -3.70 -10.17
N SER A 37 2.64 -3.99 -10.31
CA SER A 37 3.14 -5.36 -10.29
C SER A 37 2.89 -6.01 -8.92
N LYS A 38 2.89 -7.35 -8.84
CA LYS A 38 2.65 -8.04 -7.55
C LYS A 38 3.66 -7.63 -6.47
N ILE A 39 4.93 -7.44 -6.85
CA ILE A 39 5.97 -7.05 -5.90
C ILE A 39 5.80 -5.59 -5.45
N ASP A 40 5.44 -4.69 -6.37
CA ASP A 40 5.24 -3.27 -6.04
C ASP A 40 4.00 -3.10 -5.16
N THR A 41 2.90 -3.82 -5.45
CA THR A 41 1.71 -3.82 -4.59
C THR A 41 2.05 -4.26 -3.16
N LEU A 42 2.86 -5.32 -2.99
CA LEU A 42 3.25 -5.78 -1.65
C LEU A 42 4.16 -4.79 -0.93
N ARG A 43 5.17 -4.24 -1.63
CA ARG A 43 6.10 -3.26 -1.05
C ARG A 43 5.37 -2.00 -0.62
N LEU A 44 4.49 -1.48 -1.47
CA LEU A 44 3.69 -0.30 -1.18
C LEU A 44 2.73 -0.56 -0.02
N ALA A 45 2.06 -1.72 0.03
CA ALA A 45 1.19 -2.09 1.14
C ALA A 45 1.95 -2.15 2.47
N ILE A 46 3.14 -2.75 2.51
CA ILE A 46 3.96 -2.83 3.72
C ILE A 46 4.36 -1.42 4.19
N ALA A 47 4.90 -0.59 3.30
CA ALA A 47 5.28 0.78 3.63
C ALA A 47 4.08 1.59 4.12
N TYR A 48 2.94 1.48 3.44
CA TYR A 48 1.73 2.21 3.79
C TYR A 48 1.18 1.81 5.16
N ILE A 49 1.14 0.51 5.49
CA ILE A 49 0.75 0.03 6.81
C ILE A 49 1.69 0.56 7.90
N SER A 50 3.01 0.53 7.66
CA SER A 50 3.99 1.06 8.62
C SER A 50 3.78 2.56 8.87
N MET A 51 3.54 3.35 7.82
CA MET A 51 3.25 4.78 7.96
C MET A 51 1.97 5.03 8.77
N LEU A 52 0.87 4.35 8.42
CA LEU A 52 -0.40 4.50 9.13
C LEU A 52 -0.27 4.09 10.60
N ARG A 53 0.52 3.04 10.89
CA ARG A 53 0.80 2.62 12.26
C ARG A 53 1.55 3.71 13.03
N ASP A 54 2.57 4.32 12.42
CA ASP A 54 3.37 5.35 13.09
C ASP A 54 2.53 6.60 13.37
N ILE A 55 1.67 7.00 12.43
CA ILE A 55 0.68 8.09 12.62
C ILE A 55 -0.26 7.79 13.79
N LEU A 56 -0.79 6.57 13.87
CA LEU A 56 -1.67 6.17 14.98
C LEU A 56 -0.97 6.15 16.33
N LEU A 57 0.35 5.91 16.35
CA LEU A 57 1.15 5.88 17.57
C LEU A 57 1.59 7.28 18.03
N SER A 58 1.82 8.22 17.10
CA SER A 58 2.14 9.60 17.46
C SER A 58 0.95 10.31 18.08
N GLY A 59 -0.26 10.03 17.57
CA GLY A 59 -1.49 10.72 18.00
C GLY A 59 -1.62 12.14 17.46
N ASP A 60 -0.73 12.52 16.54
CA ASP A 60 -0.75 13.80 15.83
C ASP A 60 -1.67 13.73 14.60
N ASP A 61 -1.96 14.90 14.02
CA ASP A 61 -2.61 14.95 12.71
C ASP A 61 -1.75 14.22 11.66
N PRO A 62 -2.33 13.38 10.79
CA PRO A 62 -1.58 12.61 9.80
C PRO A 62 -0.72 13.46 8.86
N LEU A 63 -1.18 14.66 8.49
CA LEU A 63 -0.43 15.53 7.59
C LEU A 63 0.75 16.17 8.33
N GLU A 64 0.52 16.63 9.56
CA GLU A 64 1.59 17.20 10.40
C GLU A 64 2.67 16.16 10.72
N PHE A 65 2.28 14.92 11.03
CA PHE A 65 3.21 13.82 11.28
C PHE A 65 4.07 13.52 10.04
N VAL A 66 3.44 13.40 8.88
CA VAL A 66 4.13 13.08 7.63
C VAL A 66 5.07 14.23 7.23
N GLU A 67 4.63 15.48 7.33
CA GLU A 67 5.46 16.65 7.02
C GLU A 67 6.68 16.75 7.96
N SER A 68 6.47 16.55 9.26
CA SER A 68 7.55 16.54 10.25
C SER A 68 8.54 15.42 9.96
N SER A 69 8.05 14.21 9.67
CA SER A 69 8.87 13.05 9.32
C SER A 69 9.67 13.22 8.03
N LEU A 70 9.16 13.98 7.05
CA LEU A 70 9.89 14.28 5.80
C LEU A 70 10.96 15.36 6.01
N ASN A 71 10.74 16.30 6.94
CA ASN A 71 11.66 17.38 7.26
C ASN A 71 12.80 16.95 8.19
N GLU A 72 12.57 15.96 9.06
CA GLU A 72 13.59 15.34 9.91
C GLU A 72 14.52 14.44 9.09
N GLY A 73 15.42 15.08 8.33
CA GLY A 73 16.30 14.47 7.32
C GLY A 73 17.32 13.41 7.77
N GLN A 74 17.03 12.56 8.76
CA GLN A 74 17.92 11.45 9.14
C GLN A 74 17.26 10.28 9.90
N ASN A 75 16.01 10.36 10.36
CA ASN A 75 15.24 9.17 10.72
C ASN A 75 14.48 8.72 9.48
N LYS A 76 15.14 7.95 8.61
CA LYS A 76 14.47 7.33 7.47
C LYS A 76 13.48 6.30 8.01
N ALA A 77 12.28 6.74 8.37
CA ALA A 77 11.21 5.87 8.80
C ALA A 77 11.06 4.77 7.73
N ASP A 78 10.90 3.52 8.16
CA ASP A 78 10.95 2.37 7.26
C ASP A 78 9.93 2.46 6.12
N TRP A 79 8.87 3.25 6.32
CA TRP A 79 7.84 3.54 5.32
C TRP A 79 8.24 4.59 4.27
N ASN A 80 9.24 5.45 4.53
CA ASN A 80 9.64 6.56 3.67
C ASN A 80 10.41 6.07 2.44
N THR A 81 9.65 5.46 1.54
CA THR A 81 10.09 5.03 0.21
C THR A 81 9.72 6.10 -0.80
N SER A 82 10.55 6.28 -1.84
CA SER A 82 10.26 7.25 -2.90
C SER A 82 8.91 7.04 -3.57
N ASP A 83 8.47 5.78 -3.70
CA ASP A 83 7.17 5.43 -4.28
C ASP A 83 6.01 5.85 -3.36
N LEU A 84 6.07 5.55 -2.06
CA LEU A 84 5.02 5.98 -1.13
C LEU A 84 4.98 7.51 -1.00
N THR A 85 6.14 8.16 -0.89
CA THR A 85 6.24 9.62 -0.77
C THR A 85 5.63 10.34 -1.98
N ALA A 86 5.84 9.81 -3.20
CA ALA A 86 5.22 10.35 -4.41
C ALA A 86 3.69 10.19 -4.45
N ARG A 87 3.13 9.32 -3.61
CA ARG A 87 1.68 9.00 -3.56
C ARG A 87 0.95 9.66 -2.41
N LEU A 88 1.63 10.34 -1.49
CA LEU A 88 1.03 10.93 -0.29
C LEU A 88 -0.13 11.89 -0.61
N SER A 89 -0.01 12.67 -1.69
CA SER A 89 -1.06 13.59 -2.17
C SER A 89 -2.31 12.88 -2.70
N TRP A 90 -2.25 11.56 -2.90
CA TRP A 90 -3.35 10.72 -3.39
C TRP A 90 -3.90 9.80 -2.31
N VAL A 91 -3.37 9.88 -1.09
CA VAL A 91 -3.94 9.18 0.05
C VAL A 91 -5.29 9.82 0.38
N LYS A 92 -6.33 9.00 0.44
CA LYS A 92 -7.70 9.45 0.75
C LYS A 92 -7.89 9.54 2.26
N TRP A 93 -7.30 10.55 2.88
CA TRP A 93 -7.38 10.76 4.33
C TRP A 93 -8.83 10.82 4.86
N GLU A 94 -9.74 11.45 4.11
CA GLU A 94 -11.17 11.52 4.45
C GLU A 94 -11.85 10.14 4.56
N SER A 95 -11.36 9.14 3.82
CA SER A 95 -11.89 7.77 3.88
C SER A 95 -11.40 6.98 5.08
N LEU A 96 -10.41 7.51 5.81
CA LEU A 96 -9.81 6.90 7.00
C LEU A 96 -10.42 7.42 8.31
N GLY A 97 -11.38 8.35 8.24
CA GLY A 97 -12.09 8.86 9.42
C GLY A 97 -11.27 9.85 10.26
N VAL A 98 -10.25 10.47 9.66
CA VAL A 98 -9.51 11.60 10.21
C VAL A 98 -10.15 12.90 9.72
#